data_AF-A0A653CLY7-F1
#
_entry.id   AF-A0A653CLY7-F1
#
_cell.length_a   1.000
_cell.length_b   1.000
_cell.length_c   1.000
_cell.angle_alpha   90.00
_cell.angle_beta   90.00
_cell.angle_gamma   90.00
#
_symmetry.space_group_name_H-M   'P 1'
#
loop_
_entity.id
_entity.type
_entity.pdbx_description
1 polymer ?
#
loop_
_entity_poly.entity_id
_entity_poly.type
_entity_poly.pdbx_seq_one_letter_code
_entity_poly.pdbx_strand_id
1 'polypeptide(L)'
;MYPPGSTELEKLSEWPALSVDALLGLSGLSRIELTDEDEKRIFQLVYASYIEDQNSVAVDLIDVNEADQEKTVGQLLIDLHMVVQIIPSTYYDSEEDFETMLYDDMQILETAENINEAVAGYDARDEARICRFTKPDGTCFKGKNCKLEHILLPKDGFTTDKEMVFKEAMYSLILPKVGDIVTILITAYIDSCNFFANLVRTPISSKGYVGDQELEELMRLINTPSTVRTYRSMKILPGVGEIVLVCPPTLKKWFRAIVRSSSVTNPHNGDSEIEVFSVDFGDTFVVHLSAIRKIEPHLLRLPFQAVLCYLDKYKYKKNCDKLQYKDFFMKNFYFHNFRADIL
;
A
#
# COMPACT_ATOMS: atom_id res chain seq x y z
N MET A 1 11.19 -20.01 13.69
CA MET A 1 10.25 -20.98 13.11
C MET A 1 9.93 -22.03 14.15
N TYR A 2 8.73 -22.58 14.12
CA TYR A 2 8.23 -23.54 15.11
C TYR A 2 7.56 -24.74 14.42
N PRO A 3 7.39 -25.88 15.11
CA PRO A 3 6.67 -27.03 14.57
C PRO A 3 5.26 -26.67 14.08
N PRO A 4 4.75 -27.36 13.04
CA PRO A 4 3.36 -27.20 12.59
C PRO A 4 2.36 -27.30 13.75
N GLY A 5 1.40 -26.38 13.78
CA GLY A 5 0.41 -26.28 14.87
C GLY A 5 0.84 -25.43 16.06
N SER A 6 2.09 -24.93 16.09
CA SER A 6 2.50 -23.95 17.10
C SER A 6 1.75 -22.63 16.93
N THR A 7 1.40 -22.00 18.05
CA THR A 7 0.78 -20.67 18.11
C THR A 7 1.62 -19.74 18.98
N GLU A 8 1.31 -18.44 19.00
CA GLU A 8 2.03 -17.48 19.85
C GLU A 8 1.96 -17.85 21.34
N LEU A 9 0.78 -18.33 21.78
CA LEU A 9 0.52 -18.75 23.15
C LEU A 9 1.08 -20.14 23.48
N GLU A 10 1.23 -21.00 22.48
CA GLU A 10 1.68 -22.38 22.63
C GLU A 10 2.69 -22.76 21.56
N LYS A 11 3.97 -22.56 21.88
CA LYS A 11 5.10 -22.93 21.02
C LYS A 11 5.45 -24.38 21.27
N LEU A 12 5.15 -25.25 20.31
CA LEU A 12 5.49 -26.66 20.40
C LEU A 12 7.02 -26.83 20.30
N SER A 13 7.55 -27.80 21.03
CA SER A 13 8.99 -28.15 21.02
C SER A 13 9.27 -29.45 20.28
N GLU A 14 8.25 -30.31 20.12
CA GLU A 14 8.37 -31.58 19.42
C GLU A 14 8.13 -31.39 17.91
N TRP A 15 9.12 -31.80 17.11
CA TRP A 15 9.07 -31.70 15.66
C TRP A 15 8.46 -32.98 15.04
N PRO A 16 7.45 -32.87 14.15
CA PRO A 16 6.92 -34.02 13.42
C PRO A 16 8.02 -34.73 12.63
N ALA A 17 7.95 -36.05 12.56
CA ALA A 17 8.91 -36.87 11.82
C ALA A 17 9.05 -36.42 10.35
N LEU A 18 7.94 -35.99 9.72
CA LEU A 18 7.92 -35.48 8.35
C LEU A 18 8.77 -34.21 8.18
N SER A 19 8.69 -33.26 9.11
CA SER A 19 9.51 -32.03 9.08
C SER A 19 11.00 -32.35 9.24
N VAL A 20 11.33 -33.33 10.08
CA VAL A 20 12.71 -33.79 10.31
C VAL A 20 13.25 -34.54 9.10
N ASP A 21 12.47 -35.47 8.53
CA ASP A 21 12.85 -36.26 7.36
C ASP A 21 13.06 -35.37 6.13
N ALA A 22 12.28 -34.30 5.97
CA ALA A 22 12.47 -33.35 4.90
C ALA A 22 13.71 -32.46 5.07
N LEU A 23 14.03 -32.03 6.30
CA LEU A 23 15.30 -31.36 6.60
C LEU A 23 16.50 -32.26 6.28
N LEU A 24 16.41 -33.54 6.63
CA LEU A 24 17.43 -34.54 6.28
C LEU A 24 17.55 -34.67 4.75
N GLY A 25 16.43 -34.74 4.03
CA GLY A 25 16.40 -34.75 2.57
C GLY A 25 17.07 -33.52 1.94
N LEU A 26 16.78 -32.32 2.46
CA LEU A 26 17.40 -31.07 2.00
C LEU A 26 18.91 -31.03 2.26
N SER A 27 19.36 -31.61 3.38
CA SER A 27 20.79 -31.69 3.71
C SER A 27 21.57 -32.71 2.86
N GLY A 28 20.88 -33.56 2.09
CA GLY A 28 21.49 -34.67 1.35
C GLY A 28 21.91 -35.85 2.25
N LEU A 29 21.50 -35.87 3.52
CA LEU A 29 21.86 -36.91 4.48
C LEU A 29 20.82 -38.04 4.47
N SER A 30 21.24 -39.25 4.10
CA SER A 30 20.45 -40.46 4.32
C SER A 30 20.56 -40.90 5.80
N ARG A 31 19.50 -41.43 6.40
CA ARG A 31 19.51 -41.99 7.79
C ARG A 31 20.44 -43.21 7.94
N ILE A 32 21.09 -43.66 6.87
CA ILE A 32 21.93 -44.85 6.80
C ILE A 32 23.31 -44.41 6.31
N GLU A 33 24.25 -44.37 7.26
CA GLU A 33 25.72 -44.24 7.15
C GLU A 33 26.28 -43.25 6.10
N LEU A 34 26.87 -42.16 6.61
CA LEU A 34 27.72 -41.24 5.85
C LEU A 34 28.84 -42.01 5.15
N THR A 35 28.89 -41.96 3.82
CA THR A 35 30.04 -42.44 3.06
C THR A 35 30.86 -41.25 2.57
N ASP A 36 32.18 -41.41 2.42
CA ASP A 36 33.09 -40.33 2.00
C ASP A 36 32.81 -39.79 0.57
N GLU A 37 31.86 -40.38 -0.16
CA GLU A 37 31.40 -39.97 -1.49
C GLU A 37 30.12 -39.09 -1.49
N ASP A 38 29.48 -38.86 -0.33
CA ASP A 38 28.33 -37.95 -0.26
C ASP A 38 28.80 -36.51 -0.53
N GLU A 39 28.39 -35.94 -1.67
CA GLU A 39 28.65 -34.53 -2.02
C GLU A 39 28.12 -33.64 -0.89
N LYS A 40 29.04 -33.17 -0.04
CA LYS A 40 28.68 -32.30 1.10
C LYS A 40 28.07 -31.02 0.55
N ARG A 41 26.74 -30.91 0.65
CA ARG A 41 26.01 -29.68 0.33
C ARG A 41 26.55 -28.55 1.20
N ILE A 42 26.97 -27.47 0.55
CA ILE A 42 27.53 -26.31 1.22
C ILE A 42 26.39 -25.33 1.43
N PHE A 43 26.09 -25.03 2.68
CA PHE A 43 25.11 -24.02 3.03
C PHE A 43 25.79 -22.72 3.44
N GLN A 44 25.35 -21.60 2.87
CA GLN A 44 25.73 -20.27 3.33
C GLN A 44 24.74 -19.79 4.38
N LEU A 45 25.26 -19.29 5.50
CA LEU A 45 24.45 -18.65 6.53
C LEU A 45 24.05 -17.24 6.08
N VAL A 46 22.74 -17.00 5.95
CA VAL A 46 22.18 -15.72 5.50
C VAL A 46 21.56 -14.91 6.63
N TYR A 47 21.17 -15.60 7.72
CA TYR A 47 20.65 -14.98 8.92
C TYR A 47 21.15 -15.72 10.16
N ALA A 48 21.52 -14.96 11.19
CA ALA A 48 21.73 -15.49 12.54
C ALA A 48 21.31 -14.46 13.58
N SER A 49 20.56 -14.90 14.58
CA SER A 49 20.23 -14.09 15.75
C SER A 49 20.27 -14.95 17.01
N TYR A 50 20.84 -14.38 18.07
CA TYR A 50 20.80 -14.99 19.40
C TYR A 50 19.50 -14.62 20.11
N ILE A 51 18.82 -15.59 20.70
CA ILE A 51 17.57 -15.42 21.44
C ILE A 51 17.90 -15.60 22.93
N GLU A 52 18.12 -14.48 23.61
CA GLU A 52 18.60 -14.43 25.01
C GLU A 52 17.70 -15.20 25.98
N ASP A 53 16.38 -15.02 25.87
CA ASP A 53 15.40 -15.63 26.76
C ASP A 53 15.30 -17.16 26.66
N GLN A 54 15.78 -17.73 25.56
CA GLN A 54 15.73 -19.18 25.30
C GLN A 54 17.11 -19.83 25.22
N ASN A 55 18.18 -19.05 25.41
CA ASN A 55 19.57 -19.47 25.21
C ASN A 55 19.75 -20.25 23.88
N SER A 56 19.12 -19.75 22.82
CA SER A 56 19.04 -20.42 21.53
C SER A 56 19.54 -19.53 20.40
N VAL A 57 19.97 -20.14 19.29
CA VAL A 57 20.41 -19.42 18.10
C VAL A 57 19.44 -19.74 16.97
N ALA A 58 18.81 -18.70 16.42
CA ALA A 58 18.07 -18.83 15.17
C ALA A 58 19.05 -18.61 14.02
N VAL A 59 19.05 -19.53 13.06
CA VAL A 59 19.83 -19.44 11.83
C VAL A 59 18.94 -19.68 10.63
N ASP A 60 19.24 -19.02 9.52
CA ASP A 60 18.70 -19.37 8.21
C ASP A 60 19.83 -19.54 7.21
N LEU A 61 19.64 -20.48 6.30
CA LEU A 61 20.67 -21.02 5.42
C LEU A 61 20.20 -21.01 3.98
N ILE A 62 21.13 -20.92 3.03
CA ILE A 62 20.87 -21.11 1.60
C ILE A 62 21.82 -22.15 1.04
N ASP A 63 21.33 -23.08 0.21
CA ASP A 63 22.19 -24.07 -0.45
C ASP A 63 22.95 -23.38 -1.59
N VAL A 64 24.29 -23.36 -1.49
CA VAL A 64 25.17 -22.69 -2.46
C VAL A 64 25.26 -23.49 -3.77
N ASN A 65 24.93 -24.78 -3.73
CA ASN A 65 25.03 -25.68 -4.87
C ASN A 65 23.74 -25.72 -5.71
N GLU A 66 22.64 -25.14 -5.23
CA GLU A 66 21.37 -25.08 -5.97
C GLU A 66 21.42 -23.95 -7.01
N ALA A 67 20.98 -24.25 -8.24
CA ALA A 67 21.06 -23.32 -9.38
C ALA A 67 20.11 -22.11 -9.23
N ASP A 68 19.16 -22.18 -8.30
CA ASP A 68 18.10 -21.19 -8.07
C ASP A 68 18.28 -20.59 -6.66
N GLN A 69 19.17 -19.60 -6.54
CA GLN A 69 19.62 -18.99 -5.29
C GLN A 69 18.58 -18.08 -4.60
N GLU A 70 17.29 -18.29 -4.88
CA GLU A 70 16.23 -17.35 -4.48
C GLU A 70 15.52 -17.73 -3.17
N LYS A 71 15.71 -18.95 -2.64
CA LYS A 71 14.99 -19.43 -1.46
C LYS A 71 15.90 -19.95 -0.35
N THR A 72 15.67 -19.51 0.88
CA THR A 72 16.33 -20.04 2.07
C THR A 72 15.70 -21.36 2.51
N VAL A 73 16.43 -22.14 3.33
CA VAL A 73 15.92 -23.36 3.96
C VAL A 73 14.65 -23.05 4.76
N GLY A 74 14.62 -21.92 5.48
CA GLY A 74 13.42 -21.48 6.18
C GLY A 74 12.21 -21.27 5.25
N GLN A 75 12.41 -20.59 4.12
CA GLN A 75 11.34 -20.35 3.15
C GLN A 75 10.83 -21.64 2.51
N LEU A 76 11.73 -22.57 2.16
CA LEU A 76 11.36 -23.88 1.61
C LEU A 76 10.49 -24.68 2.59
N LEU A 77 10.82 -24.66 3.88
CA LEU A 77 10.03 -25.37 4.89
C LEU A 77 8.64 -24.75 5.09
N ILE A 78 8.51 -23.43 4.93
CA ILE A 78 7.21 -22.71 4.97
C ILE A 78 6.37 -23.10 3.76
N ASP A 79 6.96 -23.05 2.56
CA ASP A 79 6.28 -23.39 1.30
C ASP A 79 5.77 -24.84 1.31
N LEU A 80 6.53 -25.76 1.93
CA LEU A 80 6.14 -27.16 2.11
C LEU A 80 5.21 -27.40 3.32
N HIS A 81 4.84 -26.35 4.04
CA HIS A 81 3.96 -26.37 5.22
C HIS A 81 4.47 -27.28 6.35
N MET A 82 5.80 -27.38 6.47
CA MET A 82 6.48 -28.22 7.46
C MET A 82 6.94 -27.46 8.69
N VAL A 83 6.85 -26.13 8.67
CA VAL A 83 7.10 -25.22 9.79
C VAL A 83 6.03 -24.14 9.79
N VAL A 84 5.85 -23.47 10.93
CA VAL A 84 5.10 -22.21 11.03
C VAL A 84 6.05 -21.10 11.45
N GLN A 85 5.95 -19.96 10.78
CA GLN A 85 6.59 -18.73 11.22
C GLN A 85 5.65 -18.02 12.20
N ILE A 86 6.08 -17.93 13.47
CA ILE A 86 5.38 -17.12 14.48
C ILE A 86 6.18 -15.83 14.59
N ILE A 87 5.56 -14.73 14.17
CA ILE A 87 6.09 -13.38 14.34
C ILE A 87 5.51 -12.87 15.66
N PRO A 88 6.32 -12.57 16.69
CA PRO A 88 5.82 -12.11 17.98
C PRO A 88 4.98 -10.83 17.83
N SER A 89 3.87 -10.75 18.57
CA SER A 89 2.99 -9.55 18.62
C SER A 89 3.72 -8.27 18.98
N THR A 90 4.91 -8.33 19.61
CA THR A 90 5.75 -7.15 19.90
C THR A 90 6.39 -6.50 18.67
N TYR A 91 6.33 -7.13 17.49
CA TYR A 91 6.71 -6.52 16.22
C TYR A 91 5.55 -5.80 15.51
N TYR A 92 4.33 -5.90 16.03
CA TYR A 92 3.14 -5.23 15.52
C TYR A 92 2.56 -4.33 16.61
N ASP A 93 2.48 -3.03 16.35
CA ASP A 93 2.12 -2.03 17.36
C ASP A 93 0.63 -2.07 17.83
N SER A 94 -0.16 -3.09 17.44
CA SER A 94 -1.46 -3.40 18.06
C SER A 94 -2.09 -4.69 17.50
N GLU A 95 -2.89 -5.42 18.30
CA GLU A 95 -3.75 -6.53 17.84
C GLU A 95 -4.76 -6.11 16.75
N GLU A 96 -5.08 -4.83 16.66
CA GLU A 96 -5.92 -4.26 15.60
C GLU A 96 -5.30 -4.42 14.20
N ASP A 97 -3.96 -4.46 14.08
CA ASP A 97 -3.30 -4.53 12.77
C ASP A 97 -3.32 -5.97 12.20
N PHE A 98 -3.25 -6.99 13.06
CA PHE A 98 -3.38 -8.40 12.67
C PHE A 98 -4.82 -8.77 12.34
N GLU A 99 -5.78 -8.27 13.12
CA GLU A 99 -7.20 -8.36 12.75
C GLU A 99 -7.43 -7.63 11.43
N THR A 100 -6.95 -6.40 11.22
CA THR A 100 -7.24 -5.64 9.98
C THR A 100 -6.72 -6.33 8.71
N MET A 101 -5.52 -6.93 8.71
CA MET A 101 -5.03 -7.68 7.54
C MET A 101 -5.81 -8.98 7.30
N LEU A 102 -6.08 -9.78 8.34
CA LEU A 102 -6.89 -10.98 8.21
C LEU A 102 -8.34 -10.67 7.84
N TYR A 103 -8.90 -9.58 8.37
CA TYR A 103 -10.23 -9.11 8.01
C TYR A 103 -10.25 -8.59 6.57
N ASP A 104 -9.22 -7.93 6.04
CA ASP A 104 -9.24 -7.47 4.63
C ASP A 104 -9.13 -8.66 3.64
N ASP A 105 -8.26 -9.64 3.88
CA ASP A 105 -8.17 -10.85 3.03
C ASP A 105 -9.44 -11.73 3.15
N MET A 106 -9.98 -11.87 4.35
CA MET A 106 -11.22 -12.59 4.61
C MET A 106 -12.44 -11.81 4.07
N GLN A 107 -12.42 -10.48 4.09
CA GLN A 107 -13.47 -9.62 3.51
C GLN A 107 -13.44 -9.68 1.98
N ILE A 108 -12.28 -9.79 1.32
CA ILE A 108 -12.22 -10.03 -0.14
C ILE A 108 -12.92 -11.36 -0.49
N LEU A 109 -12.63 -12.43 0.25
CA LEU A 109 -13.27 -13.74 0.06
C LEU A 109 -14.76 -13.77 0.44
N GLU A 110 -15.16 -13.03 1.48
CA GLU A 110 -16.55 -12.94 1.94
C GLU A 110 -17.42 -12.01 1.08
N THR A 111 -16.83 -11.01 0.40
CA THR A 111 -17.56 -10.05 -0.44
C THR A 111 -17.56 -10.38 -1.93
N ALA A 112 -16.70 -11.29 -2.38
CA ALA A 112 -16.70 -11.73 -3.77
C ALA A 112 -18.00 -12.47 -4.13
N GLU A 113 -18.73 -11.99 -5.13
CA GLU A 113 -19.99 -12.60 -5.57
C GLU A 113 -19.75 -13.89 -6.38
N ASN A 114 -18.55 -14.06 -6.94
CA ASN A 114 -18.17 -15.22 -7.75
C ASN A 114 -16.65 -15.47 -7.80
N ILE A 115 -16.27 -16.57 -8.45
CA ILE A 115 -14.89 -17.05 -8.51
C ILE A 115 -13.94 -16.10 -9.26
N ASN A 116 -14.45 -15.37 -10.26
CA ASN A 116 -13.62 -14.42 -11.01
C ASN A 116 -13.27 -13.22 -10.13
N GLU A 117 -14.23 -12.72 -9.35
CA GLU A 117 -14.01 -11.64 -8.39
C GLU A 117 -13.05 -12.06 -7.26
N ALA A 118 -13.15 -13.30 -6.77
CA ALA A 118 -12.26 -13.83 -5.74
C ALA A 118 -10.80 -14.01 -6.21
N VAL A 119 -10.59 -14.34 -7.50
CA VAL A 119 -9.25 -14.63 -8.05
C VAL A 119 -8.60 -13.41 -8.70
N ALA A 120 -9.37 -12.61 -9.43
CA ALA A 120 -8.87 -11.48 -10.21
C ALA A 120 -9.27 -10.11 -9.63
N GLY A 121 -10.00 -10.07 -8.51
CA GLY A 121 -10.55 -8.84 -7.91
C GLY A 121 -11.74 -8.24 -8.68
N TYR A 122 -12.09 -8.80 -9.84
CA TYR A 122 -13.10 -8.27 -10.74
C TYR A 122 -13.78 -9.37 -11.58
N ASP A 123 -15.09 -9.26 -11.77
CA ASP A 123 -15.85 -10.11 -12.69
C ASP A 123 -16.36 -9.30 -13.89
N ALA A 124 -15.80 -9.60 -15.07
CA ALA A 124 -16.13 -8.90 -16.29
C ALA A 124 -17.53 -9.27 -16.80
N ARG A 125 -18.38 -8.26 -17.02
CA ARG A 125 -19.76 -8.47 -17.45
C ARG A 125 -19.93 -8.47 -18.96
N ASP A 126 -18.83 -8.26 -19.67
CA ASP A 126 -18.80 -8.18 -21.13
C ASP A 126 -19.30 -9.43 -21.81
N GLU A 127 -19.10 -10.63 -21.26
CA GLU A 127 -19.57 -11.86 -21.90
C GLU A 127 -21.11 -11.95 -21.96
N ALA A 128 -21.82 -11.26 -21.06
CA ALA A 128 -23.27 -11.18 -21.06
C ALA A 128 -23.82 -10.20 -22.12
N ARG A 129 -23.00 -9.25 -22.58
CA ARG A 129 -23.41 -8.17 -23.49
C ARG A 129 -22.77 -8.26 -24.86
N ILE A 130 -21.50 -8.65 -24.96
CA ILE A 130 -20.65 -8.61 -26.15
C ILE A 130 -20.50 -10.00 -26.76
N CYS A 131 -20.69 -10.07 -28.07
CA CYS A 131 -20.50 -11.30 -28.82
C CYS A 131 -19.01 -11.64 -28.95
N ARG A 132 -18.57 -12.73 -28.29
CA ARG A 132 -17.19 -13.27 -28.41
C ARG A 132 -16.76 -13.65 -29.84
N PHE A 133 -17.70 -13.71 -30.77
CA PHE A 133 -17.47 -14.09 -32.17
C PHE A 133 -17.52 -12.92 -33.14
N THR A 134 -17.43 -11.69 -32.62
CA THR A 134 -17.35 -10.47 -33.42
C THR A 134 -16.07 -10.47 -34.25
N LYS A 135 -16.22 -10.33 -35.56
CA LYS A 135 -15.14 -10.19 -36.52
C LYS A 135 -14.73 -8.71 -36.64
N PRO A 136 -13.55 -8.43 -37.21
CA PRO A 136 -13.08 -7.07 -37.47
C PRO A 136 -14.04 -6.18 -38.28
N ASP A 137 -14.92 -6.79 -39.08
CA ASP A 137 -15.95 -6.10 -39.87
C ASP A 137 -17.25 -5.82 -39.09
N GLY A 138 -17.27 -6.11 -37.78
CA GLY A 138 -18.44 -5.93 -36.91
C GLY A 138 -19.52 -7.02 -37.07
N THR A 139 -19.23 -8.11 -37.79
CA THR A 139 -20.19 -9.21 -37.99
C THR A 139 -19.88 -10.42 -37.11
N CYS A 140 -20.84 -11.34 -36.94
CA CYS A 140 -20.59 -12.66 -36.36
C CYS A 140 -21.30 -13.75 -37.17
N PHE A 141 -20.94 -15.02 -36.92
CA PHE A 141 -21.56 -16.16 -37.62
C PHE A 141 -23.07 -16.31 -37.36
N LYS A 142 -23.59 -15.76 -36.25
CA LYS A 142 -25.03 -15.78 -35.93
C LYS A 142 -25.83 -14.73 -36.71
N GLY A 143 -25.17 -13.81 -37.41
CA GLY A 143 -25.79 -12.79 -38.26
C GLY A 143 -26.87 -11.99 -37.51
N LYS A 144 -28.03 -11.81 -38.16
CA LYS A 144 -29.18 -11.07 -37.61
C LYS A 144 -29.82 -11.71 -36.36
N ASN A 145 -29.50 -12.96 -36.05
CA ASN A 145 -30.03 -13.68 -34.89
C ASN A 145 -29.18 -13.51 -33.62
N CYS A 146 -28.03 -12.82 -33.73
CA CYS A 146 -27.23 -12.48 -32.56
C CYS A 146 -27.92 -11.36 -31.77
N LYS A 147 -28.17 -11.59 -30.48
CA LYS A 147 -28.75 -10.58 -29.56
C LYS A 147 -27.69 -9.79 -28.78
N LEU A 148 -26.42 -10.11 -28.98
CA LEU A 148 -25.28 -9.52 -28.29
C LEU A 148 -24.66 -8.43 -29.16
N GLU A 149 -24.00 -7.47 -28.53
CA GLU A 149 -23.31 -6.36 -29.18
C GLU A 149 -22.06 -6.84 -29.91
N HIS A 150 -21.83 -6.31 -31.11
CA HIS A 150 -20.64 -6.62 -31.92
C HIS A 150 -19.59 -5.53 -31.75
N ILE A 151 -18.88 -5.59 -30.62
CA ILE A 151 -17.79 -4.68 -30.27
C ILE A 151 -16.47 -5.46 -30.36
N LEU A 152 -15.47 -4.87 -31.02
CA LEU A 152 -14.12 -5.42 -31.02
C LEU A 152 -13.41 -5.01 -29.74
N LEU A 153 -13.04 -5.99 -28.93
CA LEU A 153 -12.11 -5.78 -27.84
C LEU A 153 -10.72 -5.46 -28.42
N PRO A 154 -9.97 -4.52 -27.82
CA PRO A 154 -8.56 -4.34 -28.12
C PRO A 154 -7.81 -5.66 -27.96
N LYS A 155 -6.69 -5.82 -28.67
CA LYS A 155 -5.90 -7.07 -28.68
C LYS A 155 -5.48 -7.54 -27.28
N ASP A 156 -5.34 -6.58 -26.35
CA ASP A 156 -4.97 -6.78 -24.94
C ASP A 156 -6.08 -6.29 -23.97
N GLY A 157 -7.30 -6.06 -24.47
CA GLY A 157 -8.42 -5.55 -23.68
C GLY A 157 -9.20 -6.68 -23.01
N PHE A 158 -9.24 -6.69 -21.68
CA PHE A 158 -9.94 -7.72 -20.90
C PHE A 158 -11.43 -7.41 -20.68
N THR A 159 -11.79 -6.12 -20.63
CA THR A 159 -13.18 -5.65 -20.54
C THR A 159 -13.35 -4.25 -21.16
N THR A 160 -14.57 -3.92 -21.60
CA THR A 160 -15.06 -2.61 -22.01
C THR A 160 -15.83 -1.89 -20.89
N ASP A 161 -15.98 -2.54 -19.74
CA ASP A 161 -16.59 -1.95 -18.55
C ASP A 161 -15.83 -0.67 -18.18
N LYS A 162 -16.59 0.40 -17.91
CA LYS A 162 -16.03 1.70 -17.53
C LYS A 162 -16.42 2.01 -16.11
N GLU A 163 -15.41 2.26 -15.29
CA GLU A 163 -15.60 2.82 -13.96
C GLU A 163 -15.36 4.33 -13.98
N MET A 164 -16.22 5.07 -13.28
CA MET A 164 -16.02 6.50 -13.09
C MET A 164 -14.88 6.71 -12.09
N VAL A 165 -13.84 7.41 -12.54
CA VAL A 165 -12.72 7.83 -11.69
C VAL A 165 -12.65 9.35 -11.64
N PHE A 166 -12.10 9.89 -10.57
CA PHE A 166 -11.89 11.31 -10.40
C PHE A 166 -10.41 11.63 -10.52
N LYS A 167 -10.08 12.76 -11.13
CA LYS A 167 -8.70 13.25 -11.28
C LYS A 167 -8.46 14.61 -10.64
N GLU A 168 -9.55 15.31 -10.27
CA GLU A 168 -9.55 16.69 -9.82
C GLU A 168 -10.70 16.90 -8.81
N ALA A 169 -10.60 17.94 -7.98
CA ALA A 169 -11.72 18.43 -7.18
C ALA A 169 -12.79 19.08 -8.06
N MET A 170 -14.02 19.19 -7.54
CA MET A 170 -15.12 19.85 -8.25
C MET A 170 -14.92 21.37 -8.38
N TYR A 171 -14.12 21.96 -7.48
CA TYR A 171 -13.81 23.38 -7.47
C TYR A 171 -12.30 23.58 -7.33
N SER A 172 -11.80 24.65 -7.94
CA SER A 172 -10.40 25.04 -7.85
C SER A 172 -10.16 25.96 -6.65
N LEU A 173 -8.99 25.83 -6.02
CA LEU A 173 -8.58 26.70 -4.93
C LEU A 173 -8.30 28.11 -5.48
N ILE A 174 -8.88 29.13 -4.84
CA ILE A 174 -8.65 30.53 -5.24
C ILE A 174 -7.36 31.03 -4.59
N LEU A 175 -6.25 31.06 -5.33
CA LEU A 175 -5.00 31.57 -4.78
C LEU A 175 -5.09 33.08 -4.44
N PRO A 176 -4.41 33.54 -3.38
CA PRO A 176 -4.32 34.96 -3.06
C PRO A 176 -3.53 35.71 -4.15
N LYS A 177 -3.80 37.02 -4.27
CA LYS A 177 -3.18 37.86 -5.28
C LYS A 177 -1.84 38.40 -4.80
N VAL A 178 -0.99 38.78 -5.75
CA VAL A 178 0.23 39.54 -5.47
C VAL A 178 -0.11 40.78 -4.64
N GLY A 179 0.61 40.96 -3.54
CA GLY A 179 0.40 42.02 -2.55
C GLY A 179 -0.53 41.66 -1.39
N ASP A 180 -1.23 40.52 -1.44
CA ASP A 180 -2.05 40.06 -0.31
C ASP A 180 -1.17 39.57 0.84
N ILE A 181 -1.66 39.76 2.07
CA ILE A 181 -1.06 39.17 3.28
C ILE A 181 -2.04 38.14 3.84
N VAL A 182 -1.66 36.88 3.82
CA VAL A 182 -2.52 35.75 4.24
C VAL A 182 -1.90 34.98 5.38
N THR A 183 -2.73 34.33 6.19
CA THR A 183 -2.25 33.35 7.16
C THR A 183 -2.14 31.99 6.48
N ILE A 184 -1.00 31.34 6.64
CA ILE A 184 -0.75 29.98 6.15
C ILE A 184 -0.42 29.04 7.30
N LEU A 185 -0.70 27.75 7.11
CA LEU A 185 -0.23 26.65 7.95
C LEU A 185 0.69 25.79 7.10
N ILE A 186 1.95 25.63 7.51
CA ILE A 186 2.90 24.79 6.76
C ILE A 186 2.65 23.31 7.09
N THR A 187 2.41 22.49 6.07
CA THR A 187 1.93 21.11 6.24
C THR A 187 2.87 20.03 5.72
N ALA A 188 3.77 20.31 4.78
CA ALA A 188 4.75 19.32 4.35
C ALA A 188 6.08 19.93 3.91
N TYR A 189 7.16 19.21 4.18
CA TYR A 189 8.52 19.56 3.81
C TYR A 189 8.85 19.05 2.39
N ILE A 190 9.51 19.87 1.57
CA ILE A 190 10.10 19.43 0.29
C ILE A 190 11.62 19.61 0.35
N ASP A 191 12.06 20.85 0.51
CA ASP A 191 13.48 21.20 0.62
C ASP A 191 13.70 22.51 1.39
N SER A 192 14.88 23.11 1.27
CA SER A 192 15.25 24.33 2.00
C SER A 192 14.46 25.59 1.63
N CYS A 193 13.79 25.58 0.49
CA CYS A 193 13.07 26.74 -0.04
C CYS A 193 11.64 26.40 -0.40
N ASN A 194 11.32 25.13 -0.65
CA ASN A 194 9.99 24.67 -1.06
C ASN A 194 9.30 23.87 0.04
N PHE A 195 7.99 24.08 0.19
CA PHE A 195 7.14 23.38 1.14
C PHE A 195 5.67 23.45 0.69
N PHE A 196 4.82 22.62 1.28
CA PHE A 196 3.37 22.76 1.13
C PHE A 196 2.76 23.48 2.32
N ALA A 197 1.73 24.26 2.07
CA ALA A 197 0.95 24.93 3.09
C ALA A 197 -0.53 24.98 2.76
N ASN A 198 -1.37 25.08 3.79
CA ASN A 198 -2.77 25.45 3.66
C ASN A 198 -2.96 26.95 3.82
N LEU A 199 -3.91 27.51 3.08
CA LEU A 199 -4.37 28.88 3.27
C LEU A 199 -5.45 28.89 4.37
N VAL A 200 -5.22 29.63 5.45
CA VAL A 200 -6.17 29.73 6.57
C VAL A 200 -7.09 30.92 6.31
N ARG A 201 -8.30 30.66 5.79
CA ARG A 201 -9.30 31.68 5.47
C ARG A 201 -10.29 31.86 6.62
N THR A 202 -10.77 30.75 7.15
CA THR A 202 -11.71 30.71 8.27
C THR A 202 -11.01 30.00 9.42
N PRO A 203 -10.33 30.73 10.31
CA PRO A 203 -9.45 30.13 11.31
C PRO A 203 -10.24 29.34 12.36
N ILE A 204 -9.77 28.13 12.66
CA ILE A 204 -10.24 27.31 13.77
C ILE A 204 -9.05 26.75 14.55
N SER A 205 -9.10 26.83 15.89
CA SER A 205 -8.05 26.28 16.75
C SER A 205 -8.12 24.75 16.77
N SER A 206 -7.01 24.09 16.47
CA SER A 206 -6.89 22.64 16.43
C SER A 206 -5.55 22.23 17.02
N LYS A 207 -5.55 21.44 18.10
CA LYS A 207 -4.36 20.78 18.71
C LYS A 207 -3.02 21.54 18.58
N GLY A 208 -2.96 22.79 19.03
CA GLY A 208 -1.72 23.58 19.07
C GLY A 208 -1.39 24.39 17.81
N TYR A 209 -2.24 24.36 16.79
CA TYR A 209 -2.16 25.18 15.58
C TYR A 209 -3.53 25.78 15.23
N VAL A 210 -3.55 26.63 14.20
CA VAL A 210 -4.78 27.19 13.61
C VAL A 210 -4.94 26.63 12.21
N GLY A 211 -5.98 25.82 12.00
CA GLY A 211 -6.34 25.27 10.70
C GLY A 211 -7.42 26.10 10.00
N ASP A 212 -7.76 25.72 8.78
CA ASP A 212 -8.96 26.23 8.09
C ASP A 212 -10.17 25.37 8.44
N GLN A 213 -11.30 26.03 8.74
CA GLN A 213 -12.52 25.37 9.18
C GLN A 213 -13.03 24.34 8.18
N GLU A 214 -13.01 24.62 6.87
CA GLU A 214 -13.59 23.71 5.87
C GLU A 214 -12.76 22.41 5.75
N LEU A 215 -11.43 22.53 5.81
CA LEU A 215 -10.56 21.36 5.80
C LEU A 215 -10.71 20.54 7.09
N GLU A 216 -10.78 21.18 8.26
CA GLU A 216 -10.98 20.48 9.54
C GLU A 216 -12.33 19.76 9.61
N GLU A 217 -13.38 20.35 9.06
CA GLU A 217 -14.69 19.71 8.92
C GLU A 217 -14.65 18.51 7.96
N LEU A 218 -13.98 18.64 6.81
CA LEU A 218 -13.78 17.53 5.89
C LEU A 218 -12.98 16.39 6.56
N MET A 219 -11.86 16.71 7.21
CA MET A 219 -11.01 15.73 7.87
C MET A 219 -11.76 14.99 8.99
N ARG A 220 -12.63 15.68 9.72
CA ARG A 220 -13.54 15.06 10.71
C ARG A 220 -14.55 14.14 10.03
N LEU A 221 -15.19 14.60 8.94
CA LEU A 221 -16.19 13.84 8.21
C LEU A 221 -15.60 12.53 7.65
N ILE A 222 -14.46 12.60 6.96
CA ILE A 222 -13.85 11.42 6.31
C ILE A 222 -13.27 10.41 7.32
N ASN A 223 -13.05 10.83 8.56
CA ASN A 223 -12.58 9.98 9.64
C ASN A 223 -13.68 9.57 10.64
N THR A 224 -14.95 9.94 10.40
CA THR A 224 -16.05 9.51 11.26
C THR A 224 -16.36 8.03 10.99
N PRO A 225 -16.54 7.16 12.02
CA PRO A 225 -16.80 5.73 11.81
C PRO A 225 -17.99 5.42 10.88
N SER A 226 -19.04 6.24 10.90
CA SER A 226 -20.17 6.09 9.98
C SER A 226 -19.78 6.30 8.52
N THR A 227 -18.94 7.28 8.23
CA THR A 227 -18.44 7.56 6.87
C THR A 227 -17.48 6.46 6.43
N VAL A 228 -16.55 6.06 7.29
CA VAL A 228 -15.56 5.01 6.98
C VAL A 228 -16.22 3.69 6.58
N ARG A 229 -17.30 3.30 7.26
CA ARG A 229 -18.08 2.10 6.91
C ARG A 229 -18.74 2.15 5.52
N THR A 230 -18.84 3.31 4.89
CA THR A 230 -19.39 3.45 3.53
C THR A 230 -18.33 3.33 2.43
N TYR A 231 -17.05 3.29 2.79
CA TYR A 231 -15.97 3.27 1.83
C TYR A 231 -15.92 1.95 1.07
N ARG A 232 -15.78 2.08 -0.25
CA ARG A 232 -15.69 0.94 -1.16
C ARG A 232 -14.23 0.63 -1.44
N SER A 233 -13.86 -0.63 -1.27
CA SER A 233 -12.55 -1.15 -1.63
C SER A 233 -12.28 -1.00 -3.12
N MET A 234 -11.00 -0.91 -3.45
CA MET A 234 -10.53 -0.95 -4.83
C MET A 234 -10.67 -2.39 -5.34
N LYS A 235 -11.26 -2.56 -6.54
CA LYS A 235 -11.36 -3.88 -7.20
C LYS A 235 -10.16 -4.19 -8.08
N ILE A 236 -9.51 -3.14 -8.55
CA ILE A 236 -8.31 -3.16 -9.39
C ILE A 236 -7.36 -2.09 -8.88
N LEU A 237 -6.10 -2.16 -9.30
CA LEU A 237 -5.13 -1.11 -8.99
C LEU A 237 -5.61 0.25 -9.52
N PRO A 238 -5.55 1.32 -8.70
CA PRO A 238 -5.95 2.65 -9.15
C PRO A 238 -4.99 3.17 -10.22
N GLY A 239 -5.52 3.98 -11.13
CA GLY A 239 -4.71 4.59 -12.20
C GLY A 239 -3.86 5.75 -11.69
N VAL A 240 -2.70 5.99 -12.31
CA VAL A 240 -1.92 7.21 -12.06
C VAL A 240 -2.77 8.45 -12.37
N GLY A 241 -2.81 9.39 -11.42
CA GLY A 241 -3.65 10.59 -11.48
C GLY A 241 -5.07 10.42 -10.92
N GLU A 242 -5.46 9.21 -10.50
CA GLU A 242 -6.74 8.96 -9.84
C GLU A 242 -6.74 9.53 -8.42
N ILE A 243 -7.85 10.17 -8.04
CA ILE A 243 -8.11 10.64 -6.68
C ILE A 243 -8.76 9.53 -5.87
N VAL A 244 -8.17 9.22 -4.72
CA VAL A 244 -8.58 8.16 -3.82
C VAL A 244 -8.64 8.65 -2.39
N LEU A 245 -9.25 7.85 -1.52
CA LEU A 245 -9.04 7.95 -0.08
C LEU A 245 -7.91 7.00 0.32
N VAL A 246 -6.99 7.46 1.16
CA VAL A 246 -5.89 6.65 1.69
C VAL A 246 -5.83 6.72 3.21
N CYS A 247 -5.57 5.59 3.85
CA CYS A 247 -5.27 5.49 5.28
C CYS A 247 -3.84 4.95 5.48
N PRO A 248 -2.81 5.82 5.54
CA PRO A 248 -1.45 5.37 5.76
C PRO A 248 -1.32 4.64 7.12
N PRO A 249 -0.68 3.46 7.19
CA PRO A 249 -0.54 2.72 8.44
C PRO A 249 0.11 3.52 9.57
N THR A 250 1.05 4.40 9.23
CA THR A 250 1.74 5.27 10.19
C THR A 250 0.86 6.34 10.82
N LEU A 251 -0.26 6.71 10.17
CA LEU A 251 -1.15 7.79 10.62
C LEU A 251 -2.50 7.29 11.13
N LYS A 252 -2.93 6.08 10.71
CA LYS A 252 -4.23 5.47 11.04
C LYS A 252 -5.41 6.45 10.86
N LYS A 253 -5.34 7.26 9.80
CA LYS A 253 -6.36 8.25 9.42
C LYS A 253 -6.51 8.33 7.91
N TRP A 254 -7.74 8.55 7.47
CA TRP A 254 -8.10 8.76 6.08
C TRP A 254 -7.78 10.18 5.62
N PHE A 255 -7.22 10.27 4.42
CA PHE A 255 -6.89 11.49 3.68
C PHE A 255 -7.38 11.37 2.24
N ARG A 256 -7.58 12.51 1.57
CA ARG A 256 -7.69 12.54 0.10
C ARG A 256 -6.29 12.51 -0.49
N ALA A 257 -6.07 11.70 -1.52
CA ALA A 257 -4.79 11.62 -2.20
C ALA A 257 -4.95 11.41 -3.70
N ILE A 258 -3.89 11.72 -4.45
CA ILE A 258 -3.75 11.41 -5.87
C ILE A 258 -2.69 10.34 -6.04
N VAL A 259 -2.99 9.32 -6.85
CA VAL A 259 -2.03 8.25 -7.17
C VAL A 259 -0.92 8.79 -8.06
N ARG A 260 0.33 8.56 -7.65
CA ARG A 260 1.55 8.98 -8.36
C ARG A 260 2.18 7.85 -9.15
N SER A 261 2.29 6.69 -8.52
CA SER A 261 2.85 5.49 -9.14
C SER A 261 2.28 4.24 -8.48
N SER A 262 2.33 3.13 -9.19
CA SER A 262 1.96 1.80 -8.69
C SER A 262 2.98 0.80 -9.21
N SER A 263 3.64 0.08 -8.32
CA SER A 263 4.59 -0.98 -8.64
C SER A 263 4.07 -2.31 -8.09
N VAL A 264 4.01 -3.32 -8.95
CA VAL A 264 3.78 -4.71 -8.51
C VAL A 264 5.10 -5.20 -7.95
N THR A 265 5.21 -5.36 -6.64
CA THR A 265 6.46 -5.75 -5.97
C THR A 265 6.62 -7.27 -5.92
N ASN A 266 5.51 -8.03 -5.91
CA ASN A 266 5.56 -9.49 -6.01
C ASN A 266 4.35 -10.04 -6.82
N PRO A 267 4.58 -10.60 -8.02
CA PRO A 267 3.52 -11.14 -8.89
C PRO A 267 2.75 -12.33 -8.31
N HIS A 268 3.26 -12.99 -7.26
CA HIS A 268 2.71 -14.24 -6.74
C HIS A 268 1.73 -14.07 -5.58
N ASN A 269 1.77 -12.94 -4.88
CA ASN A 269 0.83 -12.60 -3.79
C ASN A 269 -0.03 -11.36 -4.10
N GLY A 270 0.14 -10.75 -5.28
CA GLY A 270 -0.62 -9.57 -5.70
C GLY A 270 -0.22 -8.29 -4.95
N ASP A 271 0.85 -8.33 -4.17
CA ASP A 271 1.23 -7.23 -3.32
C ASP A 271 1.79 -6.07 -4.16
N SER A 272 1.17 -4.90 -4.01
CA SER A 272 1.42 -3.74 -4.85
C SER A 272 1.66 -2.53 -3.97
N GLU A 273 2.83 -1.92 -4.14
CA GLU A 273 3.17 -0.66 -3.51
C GLU A 273 2.64 0.48 -4.39
N ILE A 274 1.85 1.35 -3.77
CA ILE A 274 1.18 2.46 -4.43
C ILE A 274 1.66 3.74 -3.77
N GLU A 275 2.34 4.57 -4.53
CA GLU A 275 2.75 5.90 -4.11
C GLU A 275 1.60 6.88 -4.32
N VAL A 276 1.21 7.57 -3.26
CA VAL A 276 0.12 8.54 -3.26
C VAL A 276 0.56 9.86 -2.66
N PHE A 277 0.04 10.96 -3.19
CA PHE A 277 0.30 12.30 -2.70
C PHE A 277 -0.96 12.89 -2.06
N SER A 278 -0.87 13.28 -0.79
CA SER A 278 -1.96 13.94 -0.07
C SER A 278 -2.26 15.30 -0.69
N VAL A 279 -3.44 15.42 -1.30
CA VAL A 279 -3.86 16.65 -2.00
C VAL A 279 -4.19 17.80 -1.04
N ASP A 280 -4.35 17.48 0.24
CA ASP A 280 -4.67 18.45 1.28
C ASP A 280 -3.47 18.86 2.14
N PHE A 281 -2.44 18.01 2.26
CA PHE A 281 -1.29 18.29 3.15
C PHE A 281 0.06 18.34 2.42
N GLY A 282 0.18 17.66 1.28
CA GLY A 282 1.40 17.65 0.48
C GLY A 282 2.40 16.53 0.81
N ASP A 283 2.11 15.71 1.82
CA ASP A 283 2.90 14.51 2.12
C ASP A 283 2.71 13.42 1.05
N THR A 284 3.75 12.61 0.87
CA THR A 284 3.71 11.42 0.01
C THR A 284 3.81 10.17 0.86
N PHE A 285 2.99 9.17 0.54
CA PHE A 285 2.97 7.88 1.22
C PHE A 285 3.14 6.77 0.21
N VAL A 286 3.82 5.71 0.63
CA VAL A 286 3.82 4.42 -0.07
C VAL A 286 2.96 3.48 0.74
N VAL A 287 1.90 2.95 0.14
CA VAL A 287 0.88 2.14 0.82
C VAL A 287 0.48 0.95 -0.04
N HIS A 288 -0.12 -0.06 0.59
CA HIS A 288 -0.73 -1.19 -0.11
C HIS A 288 -2.16 -0.86 -0.56
N LEU A 289 -2.71 -1.67 -1.48
CA LEU A 289 -4.09 -1.50 -1.97
C LEU A 289 -5.14 -1.54 -0.85
N SER A 290 -4.90 -2.33 0.20
CA SER A 290 -5.73 -2.42 1.41
C SER A 290 -5.88 -1.09 2.15
N ALA A 291 -4.93 -0.17 2.02
CA ALA A 291 -5.00 1.17 2.61
C ALA A 291 -5.76 2.18 1.73
N ILE A 292 -6.24 1.79 0.55
CA ILE A 292 -6.87 2.67 -0.44
C ILE A 292 -8.36 2.35 -0.58
N ARG A 293 -9.18 3.40 -0.70
CA ARG A 293 -10.61 3.30 -0.97
C ARG A 293 -11.03 4.28 -2.06
N LYS A 294 -12.12 3.96 -2.76
CA LYS A 294 -12.72 4.86 -3.76
C LYS A 294 -13.19 6.14 -3.11
N ILE A 295 -12.93 7.27 -3.75
CA ILE A 295 -13.46 8.56 -3.28
C ILE A 295 -14.89 8.78 -3.80
N GLU A 296 -15.77 9.25 -2.93
CA GLU A 296 -17.13 9.61 -3.31
C GLU A 296 -17.22 11.08 -3.77
N PRO A 297 -18.05 11.41 -4.78
CA PRO A 297 -18.09 12.75 -5.38
C PRO A 297 -18.33 13.89 -4.37
N HIS A 298 -19.12 13.65 -3.33
CA HIS A 298 -19.44 14.67 -2.34
C HIS A 298 -18.22 15.12 -1.51
N LEU A 299 -17.18 14.29 -1.42
CA LEU A 299 -15.90 14.59 -0.75
C LEU A 299 -14.94 15.41 -1.63
N LEU A 300 -15.29 15.64 -2.90
CA LEU A 300 -14.51 16.43 -3.87
C LEU A 300 -14.99 17.89 -3.99
N ARG A 301 -15.97 18.30 -3.18
CA ARG A 301 -16.48 19.69 -3.19
C ARG A 301 -15.47 20.69 -2.65
N LEU A 302 -14.73 20.33 -1.60
CA LEU A 302 -13.66 21.19 -1.13
C LEU A 302 -12.50 21.14 -2.14
N PRO A 303 -11.96 22.27 -2.63
CA PRO A 303 -10.73 22.26 -3.41
C PRO A 303 -9.59 21.54 -2.68
N PHE A 304 -8.59 21.09 -3.42
CA PHE A 304 -7.36 20.57 -2.81
C PHE A 304 -6.61 21.68 -2.08
N GLN A 305 -6.22 21.42 -0.83
CA GLN A 305 -5.74 22.46 0.09
C GLN A 305 -4.21 22.59 0.14
N ALA A 306 -3.45 21.62 -0.41
CA ALA A 306 -1.99 21.70 -0.43
C ALA A 306 -1.53 22.71 -1.50
N VAL A 307 -1.05 23.88 -1.06
CA VAL A 307 -0.43 24.89 -1.92
C VAL A 307 1.07 24.73 -1.88
N LEU A 308 1.68 24.52 -3.05
CA LEU A 308 3.14 24.56 -3.19
C LEU A 308 3.62 26.00 -3.01
N CYS A 309 4.48 26.21 -2.03
CA CYS A 309 5.05 27.50 -1.68
C CYS A 309 6.57 27.46 -1.87
N TYR A 310 7.14 28.64 -2.13
CA TYR A 310 8.58 28.84 -2.08
C TYR A 310 8.93 30.09 -1.25
N LEU A 311 10.08 30.07 -0.58
CA LEU A 311 10.61 31.25 0.11
C LEU A 311 11.32 32.17 -0.89
N ASP A 312 10.81 33.39 -1.07
CA ASP A 312 11.48 34.42 -1.88
C ASP A 312 12.80 34.90 -1.25
N LYS A 313 13.75 35.33 -2.10
CA LYS A 313 15.10 35.84 -1.74
C LYS A 313 16.03 34.85 -1.02
N TYR A 314 15.58 33.65 -0.69
CA TYR A 314 16.46 32.58 -0.22
C TYR A 314 16.93 31.74 -1.40
N LYS A 315 18.19 31.31 -1.34
CA LYS A 315 18.76 30.39 -2.31
C LYS A 315 19.36 29.20 -1.58
N TYR A 316 19.26 28.04 -2.21
CA TYR A 316 19.94 26.85 -1.75
C TYR A 316 21.45 27.12 -1.57
N LYS A 317 21.96 26.85 -0.38
CA LYS A 317 23.40 26.91 -0.12
C LYS A 317 24.04 25.61 -0.61
N LYS A 318 24.98 25.72 -1.54
CA LYS A 318 25.79 24.56 -1.98
C LYS A 318 26.50 23.95 -0.74
N ASN A 319 26.34 22.64 -0.54
CA ASN A 319 26.79 21.89 0.65
C ASN A 319 25.97 22.12 1.93
N CYS A 320 24.71 22.54 1.82
CA CYS A 320 23.79 22.50 2.95
C CYS A 320 23.55 21.05 3.37
N ASP A 321 23.74 20.74 4.64
CA ASP A 321 23.31 19.47 5.23
C ASP A 321 21.78 19.41 5.15
N LYS A 322 21.28 18.50 4.30
CA LYS A 322 19.84 18.34 4.05
C LYS A 322 19.13 17.78 5.27
N LEU A 323 19.78 16.91 6.04
CA LEU A 323 19.17 16.29 7.21
C LEU A 323 19.04 17.31 8.34
N GLN A 324 20.11 18.06 8.61
CA GLN A 324 20.07 19.14 9.60
C GLN A 324 18.99 20.19 9.27
N TYR A 325 18.86 20.58 8.00
CA TYR A 325 17.81 21.51 7.61
C TYR A 325 16.42 20.88 7.78
N LYS A 326 16.24 19.62 7.36
CA LYS A 326 14.97 18.91 7.56
C LYS A 326 14.57 18.89 9.03
N ASP A 327 15.48 18.57 9.94
CA ASP A 327 15.20 18.57 11.38
C ASP A 327 14.82 19.96 11.90
N PHE A 328 15.54 21.00 11.44
CA PHE A 328 15.21 22.39 11.74
C PHE A 328 13.81 22.77 11.23
N PHE A 329 13.47 22.38 9.99
CA PHE A 329 12.16 22.64 9.41
C PHE A 329 11.05 21.92 10.18
N MET A 330 11.21 20.63 10.43
CA MET A 330 10.21 19.83 11.16
C MET A 330 9.96 20.37 12.56
N LYS A 331 10.98 20.93 13.21
CA LYS A 331 10.85 21.52 14.55
C LYS A 331 10.21 22.91 14.56
N ASN A 332 10.49 23.76 13.57
CA ASN A 332 10.16 25.19 13.65
C ASN A 332 9.11 25.66 12.63
N PHE A 333 8.84 24.88 11.58
CA PHE A 333 7.96 25.25 10.46
C PHE A 333 6.78 24.30 10.33
N TYR A 334 7.04 22.99 10.35
CA TYR A 334 5.99 21.98 10.21
C TYR A 334 4.89 22.17 11.26
N PHE A 335 3.65 22.25 10.81
CA PHE A 335 2.45 22.51 11.62
C PHE A 335 2.48 23.81 12.43
N HIS A 336 3.22 24.82 11.96
CA HIS A 336 3.19 26.17 12.52
C HIS A 336 2.52 27.16 11.55
N ASN A 337 1.84 28.16 12.13
CA ASN A 337 1.21 29.22 11.37
C ASN A 337 2.17 30.38 11.09
N PHE A 338 2.09 30.94 9.88
CA PHE A 338 2.85 32.11 9.47
C PHE A 338 1.93 33.11 8.77
N ARG A 339 2.29 34.40 8.85
CA ARG A 339 1.74 35.40 7.91
C ARG A 339 2.66 35.44 6.70
N ALA A 340 2.10 35.17 5.52
CA ALA A 340 2.81 35.16 4.25
C ALA A 340 2.40 36.38 3.43
N ASP A 341 3.40 37.14 2.99
CA ASP A 341 3.25 38.20 2.00
C ASP A 341 3.38 37.56 0.60
N ILE A 342 2.35 37.71 -0.22
CA ILE A 342 2.30 37.12 -1.56
C ILE A 342 2.99 38.08 -2.55
N LEU A 343 4.01 37.57 -3.24
CA LEU A 343 4.90 38.35 -4.10
C LEU A 343 4.64 38.16 -5.59
#